data_AF-A0A9X0XE97-F1
#
_entry.id   AF-A0A9X0XE97-F1
#
_cell.length_a   1.000
_cell.length_b   1.000
_cell.length_c   1.000
_cell.angle_alpha   90.00
_cell.angle_beta   90.00
_cell.angle_gamma   90.00
#
_symmetry.space_group_name_H-M   'P 1'
#
loop_
_entity.id
_entity.type
_entity.pdbx_description
1 polymer ?
#
loop_
_entity_poly.entity_id
_entity_poly.type
_entity_poly.pdbx_seq_one_letter_code
_entity_poly.pdbx_strand_id
1 'polypeptide(L)'
;MSRPNPAPSASTPWWREGFMWLVLGGPAVVVVAGVATVVIATRGADTLLPTRPVQLERSAAPAMQGRNHAVTPLPAPAAAR
;
A
#
# COMPACT_ATOMS: atom_id res chain seq x y z
N MET A 1 59.01 10.13 -46.18
CA MET A 1 58.93 9.57 -44.82
C MET A 1 57.49 9.21 -44.48
N SER A 2 57.11 7.94 -44.53
CA SER A 2 55.80 7.47 -44.05
C SER A 2 55.88 7.22 -42.55
N ARG A 3 55.03 7.86 -41.74
CA ARG A 3 54.97 7.61 -40.30
C ARG A 3 54.20 6.29 -40.07
N PRO A 4 54.69 5.39 -39.21
CA PRO A 4 53.93 4.19 -38.86
C PRO A 4 52.62 4.59 -38.18
N ASN A 5 51.52 3.96 -38.59
CA ASN A 5 50.22 4.14 -37.95
C ASN A 5 50.26 3.45 -36.57
N PRO A 6 49.87 4.13 -35.47
CA PRO A 6 49.82 3.49 -34.16
C PRO A 6 48.81 2.34 -34.17
N ALA A 7 49.19 1.19 -33.60
CA ALA A 7 48.29 0.07 -33.42
C ALA A 7 47.14 0.45 -32.47
N PRO A 8 45.91 -0.06 -32.68
CA PRO A 8 44.80 0.22 -31.78
C PRO A 8 45.11 -0.32 -30.38
N SER A 9 44.99 0.55 -29.37
CA SER A 9 45.07 0.18 -27.97
C SER A 9 43.91 -0.75 -27.62
N ALA A 10 44.21 -1.92 -27.07
CA ALA A 10 43.20 -2.84 -26.57
C ALA A 10 42.45 -2.21 -25.40
N SER A 11 41.25 -1.69 -25.65
CA SER A 11 40.37 -1.15 -24.62
C SER A 11 39.89 -2.29 -23.71
N THR A 12 39.98 -2.10 -22.39
CA THR A 12 39.44 -3.06 -21.44
C THR A 12 37.90 -3.07 -21.56
N PRO A 13 37.25 -4.23 -21.54
CA PRO A 13 35.80 -4.29 -21.56
C PRO A 13 35.19 -3.52 -20.36
N TRP A 14 34.31 -2.57 -20.65
CA TRP A 14 33.70 -1.62 -19.70
C TRP A 14 33.07 -2.29 -18.46
N TRP A 15 32.54 -3.50 -18.58
CA TRP A 15 31.94 -4.27 -17.49
C TRP A 15 32.91 -4.72 -16.40
N ARG A 16 34.22 -4.65 -16.66
CA ARG A 16 35.28 -4.95 -15.69
C ARG A 16 35.68 -3.73 -14.87
N GLU A 17 35.27 -2.52 -15.26
CA GLU A 17 35.63 -1.30 -14.53
C GLU A 17 34.74 -1.11 -13.30
N GLY A 18 35.36 -0.93 -12.12
CA GLY A 18 34.61 -0.74 -10.87
C GLY A 18 33.71 0.50 -10.87
N PHE A 19 34.10 1.56 -11.59
CA PHE A 19 33.31 2.79 -11.70
C PHE A 19 31.96 2.55 -12.38
N MET A 20 31.89 1.65 -13.36
CA MET A 20 30.63 1.25 -14.00
C MET A 20 29.63 0.69 -12.97
N TRP A 21 30.11 -0.17 -12.07
CA TRP A 21 29.28 -0.77 -11.02
C TRP A 21 28.83 0.24 -9.97
N LEU A 22 29.61 1.30 -9.68
CA LEU A 22 29.16 2.39 -8.81
C LEU A 22 28.00 3.17 -9.45
N VAL A 23 28.10 3.47 -10.74
CA VAL A 23 27.07 4.20 -11.49
C VAL A 23 25.79 3.36 -11.62
N LEU A 24 25.92 2.07 -11.94
CA LEU A 24 24.77 1.18 -12.09
C LEU A 24 24.21 0.73 -10.72
N GLY A 25 25.07 0.60 -9.72
CA GLY A 25 24.74 0.11 -8.39
C GLY A 25 23.78 1.03 -7.65
N GLY A 26 23.97 2.35 -7.71
CA GLY A 26 23.06 3.32 -7.07
C GLY A 26 21.60 3.14 -7.51
N PRO A 27 21.28 3.24 -8.82
CA PRO A 27 19.95 2.99 -9.35
C PRO A 27 19.43 1.58 -9.05
N ALA A 28 20.28 0.55 -9.21
CA ALA A 28 19.88 -0.84 -8.94
C ALA A 28 19.44 -1.05 -7.49
N VAL A 29 20.16 -0.46 -6.52
CA VAL A 29 19.81 -0.53 -5.10
C VAL A 29 18.45 0.10 -4.82
N VAL A 30 18.15 1.26 -5.42
CA VAL A 30 16.85 1.94 -5.24
C VAL A 30 15.70 1.09 -5.80
N VAL A 31 15.88 0.48 -6.98
CA VAL A 31 14.88 -0.43 -7.57
C VAL A 31 14.62 -1.62 -6.65
N VAL A 32 15.67 -2.27 -6.14
CA VAL A 32 15.55 -3.39 -5.20
C VAL A 32 14.83 -2.96 -3.92
N ALA A 33 15.17 -1.80 -3.35
CA ALA A 33 14.52 -1.26 -2.16
C ALA A 33 13.02 -0.97 -2.39
N GLY A 34 12.66 -0.40 -3.54
CA GLY A 34 11.26 -0.18 -3.92
C GLY A 34 10.48 -1.48 -4.03
N VAL A 35 11.04 -2.49 -4.70
CA VAL A 35 10.43 -3.82 -4.81
C VAL A 35 10.28 -4.47 -3.42
N ALA A 36 11.33 -4.42 -2.59
CA ALA A 36 11.27 -4.94 -1.23
C ALA A 36 10.16 -4.28 -0.40
N THR A 37 10.00 -2.95 -0.54
CA THR A 37 8.93 -2.19 0.12
C THR A 37 7.54 -2.69 -0.31
N VAL A 38 7.31 -2.85 -1.61
CA VAL A 38 6.04 -3.37 -2.14
C VAL A 38 5.77 -4.79 -1.63
N VAL A 39 6.80 -5.64 -1.62
CA VAL A 39 6.70 -7.01 -1.11
C VAL A 39 6.30 -7.04 0.36
N ILE A 40 6.91 -6.19 1.19
CA ILE A 40 6.56 -6.08 2.61
C ILE A 40 5.12 -5.57 2.77
N ALA A 41 4.74 -4.55 2.00
CA ALA A 41 3.40 -3.94 2.09
C ALA A 41 2.28 -4.88 1.65
N THR A 42 2.53 -5.75 0.67
CA THR A 42 1.52 -6.68 0.13
C THR A 42 1.42 -7.98 0.91
N ARG A 43 2.49 -8.41 1.58
CA ARG A 43 2.47 -9.59 2.44
C ARG A 43 1.61 -9.34 3.68
N GLY A 44 0.44 -9.96 3.73
CA GLY A 44 -0.50 -9.79 4.83
C GLY A 44 -1.31 -8.51 4.74
N ALA A 45 -1.39 -7.89 3.57
CA ALA A 45 -2.34 -6.80 3.34
C ALA A 45 -3.77 -7.31 3.59
N ASP A 46 -4.48 -6.65 4.52
CA ASP A 46 -5.86 -6.99 4.83
C ASP A 46 -6.74 -6.86 3.58
N THR A 47 -7.57 -7.87 3.35
CA THR A 47 -8.60 -7.78 2.31
C THR A 47 -9.60 -6.73 2.77
N LEU A 48 -9.65 -5.61 2.02
CA LEU A 48 -10.67 -4.59 2.23
C LEU A 48 -12.03 -5.29 2.20
N LEU A 49 -12.79 -5.21 3.30
CA LEU A 49 -14.17 -5.63 3.31
C LEU A 49 -14.86 -4.95 2.12
N PRO A 50 -15.56 -5.69 1.25
CA PRO A 50 -16.35 -5.05 0.23
C PRO A 50 -17.28 -4.10 0.98
N THR A 51 -17.15 -2.79 0.69
CA THR A 51 -18.13 -1.80 1.08
C THR A 51 -19.41 -2.16 0.33
N ARG A 52 -20.09 -3.23 0.75
CA ARG A 52 -21.52 -3.31 0.58
C ARG A 52 -21.99 -1.99 1.17
N PRO A 53 -22.71 -1.15 0.41
CA PRO A 53 -23.49 -0.14 1.09
C PRO A 53 -24.33 -0.94 2.08
N VAL A 54 -24.03 -0.77 3.37
CA VAL A 54 -24.96 -1.18 4.42
C VAL A 54 -26.21 -0.40 4.08
N GLN A 55 -27.09 -1.11 3.38
CA GLN A 55 -28.45 -0.79 3.05
C GLN A 55 -28.79 0.68 3.34
N LEU A 56 -28.78 1.49 2.28
CA LEU A 56 -29.55 2.74 2.22
C LEU A 56 -31.03 2.55 2.66
N GLU A 57 -31.51 1.33 2.92
CA GLU A 57 -32.82 1.06 3.53
C GLU A 57 -32.87 1.15 5.06
N ARG A 58 -31.80 1.49 5.78
CA ARG A 58 -32.02 2.01 7.15
C ARG A 58 -32.69 3.40 7.12
N SER A 59 -32.66 4.06 5.97
CA SER A 59 -33.25 5.38 5.73
C SER A 59 -34.65 5.34 5.12
N ALA A 60 -35.25 4.15 4.93
CA ALA A 60 -36.64 4.03 4.46
C ALA A 60 -37.68 3.99 5.61
N ALA A 61 -37.25 3.97 6.88
CA ALA A 61 -38.14 4.24 8.01
C ALA A 61 -38.08 5.73 8.36
N PRO A 62 -39.21 6.45 8.49
CA PRO A 62 -39.21 7.88 8.78
C PRO A 62 -38.40 8.17 10.05
N ALA A 63 -37.54 9.20 10.00
CA ALA A 63 -36.70 9.66 11.12
C ALA A 63 -37.47 10.01 12.41
N MET A 64 -38.81 10.02 12.36
CA MET A 64 -39.71 10.19 13.50
C MET A 64 -39.73 9.00 14.45
N GLN A 65 -39.40 7.78 14.02
CA GLN A 65 -39.54 6.58 14.85
C GLN A 65 -38.34 6.33 15.79
N GLY A 66 -37.19 6.97 15.54
CA GLY A 66 -35.96 6.75 16.32
C GLY A 66 -35.83 7.55 17.61
N ARG A 67 -36.75 8.49 17.90
CA ARG A 67 -36.56 9.45 19.01
C ARG A 67 -36.96 8.97 20.40
N ASN A 68 -37.73 7.88 20.56
CA ASN A 68 -38.34 7.52 21.86
C ASN A 68 -38.15 6.07 22.34
N HIS A 69 -37.11 5.36 21.90
CA HIS A 69 -36.88 3.98 22.38
C HIS A 69 -36.05 3.88 23.67
N ALA A 70 -35.45 4.98 24.15
CA ALA A 70 -34.71 5.01 25.42
C ALA A 70 -35.57 5.40 26.64
N VAL A 71 -36.86 5.71 26.46
CA VAL A 71 -37.77 6.14 27.54
C VAL A 71 -38.87 5.09 27.71
N THR A 72 -38.52 3.93 28.25
CA THR A 72 -39.51 2.98 28.79
C THR A 72 -39.39 3.00 30.31
N PRO A 73 -40.37 3.52 31.06
CA PRO A 73 -40.40 3.34 32.51
C PRO A 73 -40.61 1.86 32.81
N LEU A 74 -39.80 1.29 33.70
CA LEU A 74 -40.08 -0.04 34.25
C LEU A 74 -41.45 -0.02 34.95
N PRO A 75 -42.29 -1.06 34.80
CA PRO A 75 -43.54 -1.16 35.53
C PRO A 75 -43.26 -1.11 37.03
N ALA A 76 -43.93 -0.21 37.76
CA ALA A 76 -43.88 -0.18 39.21
C ALA A 76 -44.43 -1.52 39.76
N PRO A 77 -43.77 -2.15 40.75
CA PRO A 77 -44.29 -3.39 41.34
C PRO A 77 -45.67 -3.10 41.96
N ALA A 78 -46.65 -3.92 41.58
CA ALA A 78 -48.00 -3.84 42.12
C ALA A 78 -47.94 -3.98 43.64
N ALA A 79 -48.34 -2.93 44.36
CA ALA A 79 -48.48 -2.96 45.79
C ALA A 79 -49.48 -4.06 46.18
N ALA A 80 -48.98 -5.08 46.88
CA ALA A 80 -49.79 -6.07 47.56
C ALA A 80 -50.70 -5.35 48.57
N ARG A 81 -52.00 -5.67 48.48
CA ARG A 81 -53.01 -5.29 49.47
C ARG A 81 -52.99 -6.27 50.63
#